data_AF-A0A1E1LQP1-F1
#
_entry.id   AF-A0A1E1LQP1-F1
#
_cell.length_a   1.000
_cell.length_b   1.000
_cell.length_c   1.000
_cell.angle_alpha   90.00
_cell.angle_beta   90.00
_cell.angle_gamma   90.00
#
_symmetry.space_group_name_H-M   'P 1'
#
loop_
_entity.id
_entity.type
_entity.pdbx_description
1 polymer ?
#
loop_
_entity_poly.entity_id
_entity_poly.type
_entity_poly.pdbx_seq_one_letter_code
_entity_poly.pdbx_strand_id
1 'polypeptide(L)'
;MLWVTIGGHLTAHPSGNYLYVLMEHENTIVEYSLDAKTGVPLNISETYSLLPQGKNSSGYWSAEVTLSSSKRLLWASARAKTDADYVGYISCFSLDKSGKIGELLFIEPTTTTGGIANQISPAPFIDEWIALSDFPRGYVDIWQVKNISAVGRVTARPVAKVEIADGGCCANSIWYD
;
A
#
# COMPACT_ATOMS: atom_id res chain seq x y z
N MET A 1 -2.77 -25.73 -7.33
CA MET A 1 -2.15 -25.59 -6.00
C MET A 1 -1.29 -24.35 -6.05
N LEU A 2 -1.79 -23.24 -5.49
CA LEU A 2 -1.10 -21.95 -5.50
C LEU A 2 -0.11 -21.96 -4.33
N TRP A 3 1.20 -22.04 -4.61
CA TRP A 3 2.22 -21.89 -3.59
C TRP A 3 2.48 -20.40 -3.42
N VAL A 4 1.82 -19.77 -2.43
CA VAL A 4 2.30 -18.48 -1.89
C VAL A 4 3.33 -18.84 -0.84
N THR A 5 4.57 -19.02 -1.27
CA THR A 5 5.70 -19.17 -0.37
C THR A 5 6.36 -17.81 -0.20
N ILE A 6 6.57 -17.43 1.07
CA ILE A 6 7.20 -16.21 1.59
C ILE A 6 6.16 -15.11 1.85
N GLY A 7 6.14 -14.63 3.10
CA GLY A 7 5.09 -13.79 3.70
C GLY A 7 4.73 -12.57 2.86
N GLY A 8 3.44 -12.23 2.85
CA GLY A 8 2.92 -11.10 2.13
C GLY A 8 1.49 -10.81 2.58
N HIS A 9 1.06 -9.57 2.43
CA HIS A 9 -0.30 -9.16 2.74
C HIS A 9 -1.17 -9.32 1.49
N LEU A 10 -2.48 -9.45 1.70
CA LEU A 10 -3.44 -9.53 0.62
C LEU A 10 -4.71 -8.79 0.99
N THR A 11 -5.43 -8.35 -0.03
CA THR A 11 -6.74 -7.76 0.14
C THR A 11 -7.61 -8.12 -1.06
N ALA A 12 -8.91 -8.33 -0.82
CA ALA A 12 -9.87 -8.71 -1.85
C ALA A 12 -10.86 -7.59 -2.10
N HIS A 13 -11.18 -7.32 -3.36
CA HIS A 13 -12.19 -6.32 -3.68
C HIS A 13 -13.59 -6.84 -3.31
N PRO A 14 -14.47 -6.04 -2.69
CA PRO A 14 -15.79 -6.48 -2.26
C PRO A 14 -16.74 -6.94 -3.37
N SER A 15 -16.44 -6.63 -4.63
CA SER A 15 -17.16 -7.19 -5.78
C SER A 15 -17.00 -8.72 -5.91
N GLY A 16 -15.99 -9.30 -5.27
CA GLY A 16 -15.67 -10.72 -5.35
C GLY A 16 -14.94 -11.13 -6.64
N ASN A 17 -14.55 -10.17 -7.50
CA ASN A 17 -13.93 -10.48 -8.80
C ASN A 17 -12.40 -10.52 -8.76
N TYR A 18 -11.76 -9.83 -7.80
CA TYR A 18 -10.31 -9.64 -7.78
C TYR A 18 -9.72 -9.75 -6.38
N LEU A 19 -8.53 -10.36 -6.32
CA LEU A 19 -7.65 -10.46 -5.16
C LEU A 19 -6.31 -9.83 -5.51
N TYR A 20 -5.78 -8.99 -4.63
CA TYR A 20 -4.46 -8.38 -4.78
C TYR A 20 -3.53 -8.97 -3.74
N VAL A 21 -2.46 -9.62 -4.19
CA VAL A 21 -1.45 -10.23 -3.34
C VAL A 21 -0.18 -9.41 -3.43
N LEU A 22 0.30 -8.91 -2.30
CA LEU A 22 1.57 -8.22 -2.21
C LEU A 22 2.69 -9.25 -2.06
N MET A 23 3.66 -9.16 -2.97
CA MET A 23 4.85 -10.00 -2.99
C MET A 23 5.98 -9.23 -2.30
N GLU A 24 6.25 -9.55 -1.03
CA GLU A 24 7.13 -8.77 -0.16
C GLU A 24 8.53 -8.59 -0.74
N HIS A 25 9.12 -9.66 -1.27
CA HIS A 25 10.50 -9.65 -1.76
C HIS A 25 10.62 -9.06 -3.17
N GLU A 26 9.62 -9.27 -4.01
CA GLU A 26 9.55 -8.80 -5.39
C GLU A 26 9.18 -7.32 -5.46
N ASN A 27 8.57 -6.78 -4.40
CA ASN A 27 8.03 -5.42 -4.34
C ASN A 27 7.01 -5.15 -5.45
N THR A 28 6.10 -6.10 -5.61
CA THR A 28 5.02 -6.06 -6.59
C THR A 28 3.67 -6.41 -5.96
N ILE A 29 2.60 -5.97 -6.60
CA ILE A 29 1.26 -6.53 -6.43
C ILE A 29 0.99 -7.47 -7.60
N VAL A 30 0.54 -8.67 -7.29
CA VAL A 30 -0.02 -9.61 -8.27
C VAL A 30 -1.54 -9.55 -8.17
N GLU A 31 -2.20 -9.14 -9.27
CA GLU A 31 -3.65 -9.13 -9.39
C GLU A 31 -4.14 -10.51 -9.85
N TYR A 32 -5.01 -11.14 -9.08
CA TYR A 32 -5.68 -12.38 -9.45
C TYR A 32 -7.15 -12.11 -9.75
N SER A 33 -7.66 -12.71 -10.83
CA SER A 33 -9.11 -12.88 -11.00
C SER A 33 -9.61 -14.00 -10.09
N LEU A 34 -10.82 -13.82 -9.55
CA LEU A 34 -11.48 -14.79 -8.69
C LEU A 34 -12.64 -15.47 -9.41
N ASP A 35 -12.84 -16.75 -9.12
CA ASP A 35 -14.07 -17.44 -9.50
C ASP A 35 -15.25 -16.91 -8.69
N ALA A 36 -16.26 -16.35 -9.38
CA ALA A 36 -17.39 -15.69 -8.73
C ALA A 36 -18.26 -16.61 -7.85
N LYS A 37 -18.17 -17.94 -8.03
CA LYS A 37 -18.97 -18.91 -7.23
C LYS A 37 -18.22 -19.41 -6.01
N THR A 38 -16.92 -19.61 -6.14
CA THR A 38 -16.09 -20.29 -5.14
C THR A 38 -15.11 -19.37 -4.43
N GLY A 39 -14.85 -18.17 -4.97
CA GLY A 39 -13.86 -17.23 -4.46
C GLY A 39 -12.41 -17.68 -4.69
N VAL A 40 -12.20 -18.76 -5.45
CA VAL A 40 -10.86 -19.32 -5.70
C VAL A 40 -10.12 -18.45 -6.71
N PRO A 41 -8.85 -18.05 -6.46
CA PRO A 41 -8.02 -17.40 -7.45
C PRO A 41 -7.82 -18.28 -8.68
N LEU A 42 -8.15 -17.74 -9.85
CA LEU A 42 -8.11 -18.45 -11.14
C LEU A 42 -6.78 -18.22 -11.87
N ASN A 43 -6.57 -16.99 -12.33
CA ASN A 43 -5.42 -16.61 -13.14
C ASN A 43 -4.83 -15.30 -12.62
N ILE A 44 -3.50 -15.19 -12.77
CA ILE A 44 -2.82 -13.89 -12.68
C ILE A 44 -3.31 -13.05 -13.85
N SER A 45 -3.90 -11.91 -13.53
CA SER A 45 -4.36 -10.91 -14.48
C SER A 45 -3.19 -10.03 -14.91
N GLU A 46 -2.47 -9.47 -13.94
CA GLU A 46 -1.34 -8.56 -14.19
C GLU A 46 -0.44 -8.45 -12.94
N THR A 47 0.77 -7.91 -13.10
CA THR A 47 1.70 -7.60 -11.99
C THR A 47 2.15 -6.15 -12.04
N TYR A 48 2.15 -5.47 -10.88
CA TYR A 48 2.44 -4.04 -10.76
C TYR A 48 3.59 -3.79 -9.79
N SER A 49 4.58 -2.98 -10.18
CA SER A 49 5.69 -2.61 -9.28
C SER A 49 5.27 -1.54 -8.27
N LEU A 50 5.77 -1.66 -7.04
CA LEU A 50 5.58 -0.71 -5.94
C LEU A 50 6.71 0.31 -5.82
N LEU A 51 7.74 0.20 -6.68
CA LEU A 51 8.92 1.05 -6.64
C LEU A 51 8.95 1.97 -7.86
N PRO A 52 9.55 3.18 -7.74
CA PRO A 52 9.80 4.02 -8.91
C PRO A 52 10.59 3.28 -9.98
N GLN A 53 10.32 3.61 -11.25
CA GLN A 53 11.00 3.00 -12.39
C GLN A 53 12.52 3.09 -12.24
N GLY A 54 13.21 1.97 -12.48
CA GLY A 54 14.67 1.88 -12.42
C GLY A 54 15.25 1.71 -11.01
N LYS A 55 14.44 1.67 -9.96
CA LYS A 55 14.92 1.31 -8.61
C LYS A 55 15.26 -0.17 -8.53
N ASN A 56 16.35 -0.49 -7.85
CA ASN A 56 16.76 -1.86 -7.58
C ASN A 56 15.92 -2.46 -6.44
N SER A 57 15.13 -3.49 -6.73
CA SER A 57 14.23 -4.14 -5.77
C SER A 57 14.98 -4.84 -4.62
N SER A 58 16.25 -5.22 -4.79
CA SER A 58 16.99 -5.94 -3.75
C SER A 58 17.16 -5.13 -2.46
N GLY A 59 17.14 -3.79 -2.57
CA GLY A 59 17.21 -2.85 -1.45
C GLY A 59 15.89 -2.62 -0.71
N TYR A 60 14.80 -3.31 -1.09
CA TYR A 60 13.46 -3.08 -0.59
C TYR A 60 12.73 -4.37 -0.20
N TRP A 61 11.71 -4.21 0.63
CA TRP A 61 10.74 -5.23 0.99
C TRP A 61 9.37 -4.58 1.24
N SER A 62 8.33 -5.08 0.60
CA SER A 62 7.00 -4.48 0.69
C SER A 62 6.33 -4.79 2.03
N ALA A 63 5.34 -3.99 2.44
CA ALA A 63 4.77 -4.08 3.79
C ALA A 63 3.26 -4.33 3.77
N GLU A 64 2.49 -3.45 3.13
CA GLU A 64 1.03 -3.47 3.21
C GLU A 64 0.39 -3.32 1.84
N VAL A 65 -0.78 -3.95 1.65
CA VAL A 65 -1.70 -3.70 0.55
C VAL A 65 -3.13 -3.64 1.07
N THR A 66 -3.84 -2.54 0.79
CA THR A 66 -5.17 -2.31 1.38
C THR A 66 -6.04 -1.40 0.53
N LEU A 67 -7.36 -1.47 0.73
CA LEU A 67 -8.34 -0.70 -0.01
C LEU A 67 -8.73 0.56 0.75
N SER A 68 -8.90 1.65 -0.01
CA SER A 68 -9.57 2.88 0.46
C SER A 68 -11.02 2.65 0.94
N SER A 69 -11.62 3.67 1.56
CA SER A 69 -13.01 3.63 2.03
C SER A 69 -13.99 3.29 0.89
N SER A 70 -13.89 3.99 -0.23
CA SER A 70 -14.78 3.81 -1.39
C SER A 70 -14.53 2.54 -2.19
N LYS A 71 -13.41 1.84 -1.92
CA LYS A 71 -12.92 0.69 -2.70
C LYS A 71 -12.54 1.04 -4.14
N ARG A 72 -12.31 2.33 -4.44
CA ARG A 72 -11.87 2.80 -5.76
C ARG A 72 -10.38 3.07 -5.86
N LEU A 73 -9.66 2.99 -4.74
CA LEU A 73 -8.20 3.07 -4.68
C LEU A 73 -7.63 1.86 -3.95
N LEU A 74 -6.55 1.31 -4.50
CA LEU A 74 -5.70 0.29 -3.90
C LEU A 74 -4.39 0.94 -3.48
N TRP A 75 -4.08 0.83 -2.20
CA TRP A 75 -2.88 1.38 -1.60
C TRP A 75 -1.88 0.28 -1.31
N ALA A 76 -0.60 0.58 -1.45
CA ALA A 76 0.45 -0.28 -0.96
C ALA A 76 1.69 0.49 -0.50
N SER A 77 2.48 -0.13 0.37
CA SER A 77 3.73 0.45 0.88
C SER A 77 4.91 -0.48 0.70
N ALA A 78 6.08 0.12 0.50
CA ALA A 78 7.36 -0.56 0.47
C ALA A 78 8.34 0.09 1.44
N ARG A 79 9.08 -0.74 2.19
CA ARG A 79 10.14 -0.32 3.10
C ARG A 79 11.49 -0.45 2.39
N ALA A 80 12.42 0.42 2.72
CA ALA A 80 13.81 0.25 2.37
C ALA A 80 14.54 -0.60 3.42
N LYS A 81 15.53 -1.39 2.99
CA LYS A 81 16.31 -2.27 3.88
C LYS A 81 17.46 -1.56 4.60
N THR A 82 17.93 -0.42 4.08
CA THR A 82 19.08 0.30 4.64
C THR A 82 18.83 1.80 4.72
N ASP A 83 19.27 2.41 5.82
CA ASP A 83 19.06 3.82 6.15
C ASP A 83 20.02 4.79 5.43
N ALA A 84 20.96 4.29 4.61
CA ALA A 84 22.04 5.11 4.07
C ALA A 84 21.63 6.01 2.88
N ASP A 85 20.84 5.47 1.93
CA ASP A 85 20.49 6.17 0.68
C ASP A 85 19.04 5.91 0.20
N TYR A 86 18.28 5.12 0.97
CA TYR A 86 16.95 4.69 0.58
C TYR A 86 15.90 5.24 1.54
N VAL A 87 14.72 5.54 0.98
CA VAL A 87 13.48 5.83 1.69
C VAL A 87 12.48 4.76 1.30
N GLY A 88 11.49 4.51 2.15
CA GLY A 88 10.33 3.73 1.73
C GLY A 88 9.49 4.47 0.69
N TYR A 89 8.43 3.82 0.23
CA TYR A 89 7.44 4.40 -0.69
C TYR A 89 6.03 4.03 -0.29
N ILE A 90 5.10 4.92 -0.59
CA ILE A 90 3.68 4.60 -0.72
C ILE A 90 3.30 4.69 -2.19
N SER A 91 2.41 3.80 -2.62
CA SER A 91 1.89 3.74 -3.97
C SER A 91 0.38 3.63 -3.93
N CYS A 92 -0.27 4.17 -4.96
CA CYS A 92 -1.72 4.13 -5.08
C CYS A 92 -2.11 3.84 -6.52
N PHE A 93 -3.02 2.89 -6.68
CA PHE A 93 -3.62 2.52 -7.95
C PHE A 93 -5.10 2.87 -7.94
N SER A 94 -5.65 3.28 -9.08
CA SER A 94 -7.09 3.36 -9.27
C SER A 94 -7.69 1.99 -9.53
N LEU A 95 -8.92 1.79 -9.06
CA LEU A 95 -9.73 0.60 -9.32
C LEU A 95 -11.00 0.98 -10.08
N ASP A 96 -11.35 0.19 -11.08
CA ASP A 96 -12.66 0.29 -11.72
C ASP A 96 -13.78 -0.27 -10.80
N LYS A 97 -15.03 -0.19 -11.25
CA LYS A 97 -16.17 -0.67 -10.44
C LYS A 97 -16.15 -2.18 -10.19
N SER A 98 -15.49 -2.95 -11.06
CA SER A 98 -15.36 -4.40 -10.92
C SER A 98 -14.27 -4.77 -9.92
N GLY A 99 -13.39 -3.84 -9.56
CA GLY A 99 -12.19 -4.07 -8.77
C GLY A 99 -10.95 -4.34 -9.62
N LYS A 100 -10.97 -4.11 -10.94
CA LYS A 100 -9.76 -4.26 -11.73
C LYS A 100 -8.83 -3.05 -11.51
N ILE A 101 -7.53 -3.28 -11.36
CA ILE A 101 -6.51 -2.24 -11.33
C ILE A 101 -6.49 -1.52 -12.69
N GLY A 102 -6.63 -0.20 -12.62
CA GLY A 102 -6.46 0.73 -13.73
C GLY A 102 -5.07 1.35 -13.72
N GLU A 103 -5.01 2.64 -13.43
CA GLU A 103 -3.78 3.44 -13.48
C GLU A 103 -3.02 3.42 -12.14
N LEU A 104 -1.68 3.37 -12.21
CA LEU A 104 -0.81 3.78 -11.12
C LEU A 104 -0.90 5.32 -10.99
N LEU A 105 -1.52 5.80 -9.93
CA LEU A 105 -1.77 7.22 -9.70
C LEU A 105 -0.51 7.95 -9.25
N PHE A 106 0.22 7.35 -8.30
CA PHE A 106 1.50 7.87 -7.82
C PHE A 106 2.32 6.80 -7.10
N ILE A 107 3.62 7.07 -7.01
CA ILE A 107 4.55 6.47 -6.05
C ILE A 107 5.27 7.64 -5.38
N GLU A 108 5.08 7.81 -4.08
CA GLU A 108 5.64 8.92 -3.31
C GLU A 108 6.60 8.39 -2.23
N PRO A 109 7.77 9.02 -2.04
CA PRO A 109 8.74 8.61 -1.03
C PRO A 109 8.21 8.88 0.38
N THR A 110 8.42 7.94 1.30
CA THR A 110 8.17 8.18 2.74
C THR A 110 9.30 9.01 3.35
N THR A 111 9.07 9.49 4.57
CA THR A 111 10.03 10.35 5.30
C THR A 111 11.23 9.58 5.86
N THR A 112 11.11 8.27 5.99
CA THR A 112 12.15 7.35 6.48
C THR A 112 12.22 6.11 5.57
N THR A 113 13.05 5.13 5.95
CA THR A 113 13.04 3.79 5.35
C THR A 113 11.76 3.00 5.59
N GLY A 114 10.93 3.39 6.56
CA GLY A 114 9.78 2.61 7.02
C GLY A 114 10.15 1.50 8.02
N GLY A 115 11.45 1.30 8.28
CA GLY A 115 12.00 0.29 9.18
C GLY A 115 11.44 -1.11 8.91
N ILE A 116 10.82 -1.72 9.92
CA ILE A 116 10.13 -3.02 9.80
C ILE A 116 8.59 -2.89 9.78
N ALA A 117 8.04 -1.67 9.76
CA ALA A 117 6.60 -1.42 9.67
C ALA A 117 6.21 -0.79 8.33
N ASN A 118 6.19 0.55 8.24
CA ASN A 118 5.64 1.30 7.11
C ASN A 118 4.21 0.89 6.75
N GLN A 119 3.46 0.52 7.78
CA GLN A 119 2.10 0.06 7.66
C GLN A 119 1.22 1.26 7.31
N ILE A 120 0.34 1.09 6.33
CA ILE A 120 -0.65 2.11 5.95
C ILE A 120 -2.05 1.69 6.39
N SER A 121 -2.83 2.67 6.82
CA SER A 121 -4.20 2.48 7.32
C SER A 121 -5.09 3.57 6.75
N PRO A 122 -5.85 3.30 5.67
CA PRO A 122 -6.78 4.27 5.10
C PRO A 122 -7.90 4.62 6.08
N ALA A 123 -8.32 5.88 6.09
CA ALA A 123 -9.48 6.30 6.86
C ALA A 123 -10.73 5.57 6.36
N PRO A 124 -11.57 5.04 7.27
CA PRO A 124 -12.73 4.23 6.88
C PRO A 124 -13.88 5.07 6.30
N PHE A 125 -13.86 6.39 6.48
CA PHE A 125 -14.97 7.30 6.14
C PHE A 125 -14.76 8.11 4.85
N ILE A 126 -13.53 8.23 4.33
CA ILE A 126 -13.22 8.95 3.10
C ILE A 126 -11.87 8.51 2.52
N ASP A 127 -11.70 8.64 1.20
CA ASP A 127 -10.47 8.24 0.49
C ASP A 127 -9.29 9.20 0.66
N GLU A 128 -9.54 10.39 1.21
CA GLU A 128 -8.56 11.48 1.26
C GLU A 128 -7.41 11.23 2.25
N TRP A 129 -7.63 10.39 3.27
CA TRP A 129 -6.72 10.28 4.41
C TRP A 129 -6.20 8.86 4.57
N ILE A 130 -4.89 8.74 4.82
CA ILE A 130 -4.26 7.50 5.30
C ILE A 130 -3.36 7.82 6.49
N ALA A 131 -3.29 6.91 7.45
CA ALA A 131 -2.28 6.93 8.50
C ALA A 131 -1.12 6.01 8.07
N LEU A 132 0.11 6.39 8.39
CA LEU A 132 1.32 5.63 8.14
C LEU A 132 2.09 5.48 9.45
N SER A 133 2.46 4.25 9.81
CA SER A 133 3.18 3.93 11.04
C SER A 133 4.58 3.41 10.74
N ASP A 134 5.58 3.89 11.48
CA ASP A 134 6.97 3.43 11.37
C ASP A 134 7.47 2.86 12.69
N PHE A 135 8.13 1.71 12.61
CA PHE A 135 8.96 1.13 13.67
C PHE A 135 10.35 0.88 13.05
N PRO A 136 11.47 1.21 13.71
CA PRO A 136 11.56 1.64 15.11
C PRO A 136 11.59 3.16 15.30
N ARG A 137 11.34 3.98 14.26
CA ARG A 137 11.58 5.42 14.36
C ARG A 137 10.63 6.14 15.32
N GLY A 138 9.53 5.54 15.75
CA GLY A 138 8.75 6.17 16.81
C GLY A 138 7.61 7.05 16.29
N TYR A 139 6.92 6.79 15.17
CA TYR A 139 5.94 7.79 14.69
C TYR A 139 4.72 7.26 13.94
N VAL A 140 3.70 8.12 13.90
CA VAL A 140 2.54 8.02 13.01
C VAL A 140 2.40 9.31 12.20
N ASP A 141 2.40 9.20 10.88
CA ASP A 141 2.09 10.28 9.94
C ASP A 141 0.63 10.18 9.47
N ILE A 142 -0.04 11.32 9.30
CA ILE A 142 -1.28 11.43 8.53
C ILE A 142 -0.94 12.00 7.16
N TRP A 143 -1.29 11.25 6.12
CA TRP A 143 -1.08 11.61 4.73
C TRP A 143 -2.40 12.00 4.08
N GLN A 144 -2.33 13.01 3.22
CA GLN A 144 -3.45 13.53 2.45
C GLN A 144 -3.26 13.23 0.97
N VAL A 145 -4.25 12.60 0.35
CA VAL A 145 -4.36 12.53 -1.11
C VAL A 145 -4.90 13.83 -1.66
N LYS A 146 -4.30 14.32 -2.73
CA LYS A 146 -4.74 15.52 -3.44
C LYS A 146 -5.29 15.16 -4.82
N ASN A 147 -6.27 15.96 -5.25
CA ASN A 147 -6.85 15.92 -6.60
C ASN A 147 -7.61 14.64 -6.98
N ILE A 148 -8.10 13.82 -6.02
CA ILE A 148 -8.89 12.60 -6.31
C ILE A 148 -10.08 12.89 -7.24
N SER A 149 -10.77 14.01 -7.04
CA SER A 149 -11.98 14.39 -7.79
C SER A 149 -11.79 15.62 -8.68
N ALA A 150 -10.55 16.08 -8.84
CA ALA A 150 -10.22 17.28 -9.60
C ALA A 150 -9.45 16.94 -10.88
N VAL A 151 -9.44 17.87 -11.84
CA VAL A 151 -8.59 17.74 -13.02
C VAL A 151 -7.14 18.00 -12.62
N GLY A 152 -6.28 16.99 -12.78
CA GLY A 152 -4.86 17.09 -12.48
C GLY A 152 -4.25 15.76 -12.05
N ARG A 153 -2.94 15.77 -11.79
CA ARG A 153 -2.24 14.60 -11.25
C ARG A 153 -2.64 14.39 -9.79
N VAL A 154 -3.05 13.16 -9.47
CA VAL A 154 -3.26 12.72 -8.10
C VAL A 154 -1.90 12.55 -7.43
N THR A 155 -1.76 13.07 -6.21
CA THR A 155 -0.53 12.94 -5.40
C THR A 155 -0.90 12.70 -3.95
N ALA A 156 0.07 12.30 -3.12
CA ALA A 156 -0.10 12.22 -1.68
C ALA A 156 1.09 12.89 -0.97
N ARG A 157 0.84 13.46 0.21
CA ARG A 157 1.89 14.05 1.06
C ARG A 157 1.53 13.95 2.54
N PRO A 158 2.52 13.87 3.45
CA PRO A 158 2.25 13.96 4.88
C PRO A 158 1.76 15.37 5.22
N VAL A 159 0.79 15.48 6.13
CA VAL A 159 0.24 16.76 6.59
C VAL A 159 0.21 16.92 8.11
N ALA A 160 0.31 15.82 8.85
CA ALA A 160 0.47 15.82 10.30
C ALA A 160 1.36 14.64 10.70
N LYS A 161 2.05 14.79 11.82
CA LYS A 161 2.92 13.77 12.38
C LYS A 161 2.84 13.82 13.91
N VAL A 162 2.82 12.65 14.53
CA VAL A 162 3.09 12.51 15.96
C VAL A 162 4.28 11.59 16.15
N GLU A 163 5.27 12.07 16.90
CA GLU A 163 6.39 11.24 17.38
C GLU A 163 6.04 10.70 18.77
N ILE A 164 6.30 9.42 18.97
CA ILE A 164 5.97 8.62 20.13
C ILE A 164 7.29 8.10 20.69
N ALA A 165 7.78 8.78 21.74
CA ALA A 165 9.05 8.47 22.38
C ALA A 165 8.93 7.32 23.39
N ASP A 166 8.40 6.17 22.96
CA ASP A 166 8.18 5.00 23.82
C ASP A 166 9.21 3.88 23.63
N GLY A 167 10.21 4.11 22.78
CA GLY A 167 11.28 3.15 22.49
C GLY A 167 11.05 2.30 21.25
N GLY A 168 10.01 2.56 20.45
CA GLY A 168 9.99 2.05 19.07
C GLY A 168 8.67 2.05 18.33
N CYS A 169 7.54 2.42 18.92
CA CYS A 169 6.24 2.39 18.23
C CYS A 169 6.30 3.08 16.86
N CYS A 170 5.57 2.65 15.82
CA CYS A 170 4.39 1.81 15.85
C CYS A 170 4.38 0.83 14.69
N ALA A 171 3.93 -0.40 14.96
CA ALA A 171 3.77 -1.42 13.93
C ALA A 171 2.56 -1.14 13.02
N ASN A 172 1.42 -0.73 13.58
CA ASN A 172 0.20 -0.43 12.82
C ASN A 172 -0.67 0.62 13.55
N SER A 173 -1.64 1.17 12.82
CA SER A 173 -2.63 2.13 13.33
C SER A 173 -4.04 1.78 12.86
N ILE A 174 -5.03 2.12 13.67
CA ILE A 174 -6.45 2.01 13.34
C ILE A 174 -7.14 3.35 13.58
N TRP A 175 -8.17 3.63 12.80
CA TRP A 175 -9.01 4.81 12.97
C TRP A 175 -10.18 4.48 13.89
N TYR A 176 -10.45 5.35 14.87
CA TYR A 176 -11.59 5.27 15.76
C TYR A 176 -12.11 6.68 16.02
N ASP A 177 -13.41 6.87 15.92
CA ASP A 177 -14.13 8.11 16.21
C ASP A 177 -15.35 7.87 17.13
#